data_AF-A0A645E9T3-F1
#
_entry.id   AF-A0A645E9T3-F1
#
_cell.length_a   1.000
_cell.length_b   1.000
_cell.length_c   1.000
_cell.angle_alpha   90.00
_cell.angle_beta   90.00
_cell.angle_gamma   90.00
#
_symmetry.space_group_name_H-M   'P 1'
#
loop_
_entity.id
_entity.type
_entity.pdbx_description
1 polymer ?
#
loop_
_entity_poly.entity_id
_entity_poly.type
_entity_poly.pdbx_seq_one_letter_code
_entity_poly.pdbx_strand_id
1 'polypeptide(L)'
;MARNDGVDRISARNVNLSSGKIGNTQRHNEREKESYTNPDIVPERSDFNIHFKTPADYYEKMFAQMEADKLISTRGLKEDANLYGELIFDVNSAYFHNHGGYKFAKQFYADSYKAAVEIVGGEQYILSAVMHADERNRAMSEALKQDVFH
;
A
#
# COMPACT_ATOMS: atom_id res chain seq x y z
N MET A 1 2.90 -18.44 -4.35
CA MET A 1 3.42 -18.49 -5.73
C MET A 1 4.71 -17.69 -5.83
N ALA A 2 5.82 -18.22 -5.29
CA ALA A 2 7.12 -17.52 -5.33
C ALA A 2 8.24 -18.56 -5.24
N ARG A 3 8.41 -19.33 -6.30
CA ARG A 3 9.73 -19.83 -6.67
C ARG A 3 10.22 -18.85 -7.72
N ASN A 4 11.52 -18.55 -7.78
CA ASN A 4 12.08 -17.81 -8.91
C ASN A 4 11.98 -18.71 -10.17
N ASP A 5 10.75 -18.92 -10.63
CA ASP A 5 10.35 -19.84 -11.68
C ASP A 5 10.35 -19.17 -13.06
N GLY A 6 10.89 -17.94 -13.12
CA GLY A 6 10.95 -17.13 -14.33
C GLY A 6 9.60 -16.54 -14.76
N VAL A 7 8.54 -16.67 -13.95
CA VAL A 7 7.21 -16.13 -14.28
C VAL A 7 6.93 -14.89 -13.44
N ASP A 8 6.83 -13.76 -14.12
CA ASP A 8 6.43 -12.49 -13.51
C ASP A 8 4.94 -12.47 -13.21
N ARG A 9 4.58 -11.97 -12.02
CA ARG A 9 3.20 -11.95 -11.53
C ARG A 9 2.90 -10.60 -10.93
N ILE A 10 1.89 -9.94 -11.47
CA ILE A 10 1.42 -8.63 -11.05
C ILE A 10 -0.08 -8.72 -10.77
N SER A 11 -0.53 -8.14 -9.67
CA SER A 11 -1.92 -8.03 -9.27
C SER A 11 -2.22 -6.58 -8.88
N ALA A 12 -3.16 -5.97 -9.59
CA ALA A 12 -3.71 -4.65 -9.24
C ALA A 12 -5.18 -4.83 -8.86
N ARG A 13 -5.56 -4.39 -7.66
CA ARG A 13 -6.92 -4.54 -7.14
C ARG A 13 -7.33 -3.36 -6.28
N ASN A 14 -8.63 -3.09 -6.22
CA ASN A 14 -9.23 -2.14 -5.29
C ASN A 14 -9.92 -2.89 -4.15
N VAL A 15 -9.55 -2.59 -2.90
CA VAL A 15 -10.23 -3.08 -1.71
C VAL A 15 -11.18 -1.99 -1.22
N ASN A 16 -12.48 -2.31 -1.20
CA ASN A 16 -13.50 -1.41 -0.70
C ASN A 16 -13.52 -1.41 0.84
N LEU A 17 -13.46 -0.24 1.45
CA LEU A 17 -13.41 -0.07 2.90
C LEU A 17 -14.54 0.82 3.39
N SER A 18 -15.19 0.40 4.47
CA SER A 18 -16.13 1.22 5.24
C SER A 18 -15.40 2.06 6.30
N SER A 19 -16.12 3.01 6.90
CA SER A 19 -15.63 3.82 8.04
C SER A 19 -15.06 2.96 9.17
N GLY A 20 -15.69 1.84 9.51
CA GLY A 20 -15.21 0.93 10.57
C GLY A 20 -13.87 0.25 10.28
N LYS A 21 -13.41 0.23 9.02
CA LYS A 21 -12.15 -0.44 8.61
C LYS A 21 -10.99 0.52 8.39
N ILE A 22 -11.25 1.81 8.15
CA ILE A 22 -10.22 2.75 7.70
C ILE A 22 -9.14 2.96 8.76
N GLY A 23 -9.50 3.09 10.04
CA GLY A 23 -8.53 3.30 11.10
C GLY A 23 -7.55 2.13 11.29
N ASN A 24 -8.01 0.88 11.10
CA ASN A 24 -7.11 -0.28 11.13
C ASN A 24 -6.19 -0.32 9.90
N THR A 25 -6.70 0.10 8.75
CA THR A 25 -5.94 0.20 7.49
C THR A 25 -4.82 1.23 7.61
N GLN A 26 -5.12 2.42 8.16
CA GLN A 26 -4.10 3.42 8.46
C GLN A 26 -3.03 2.88 9.40
N ARG A 27 -3.41 2.34 10.56
CA ARG A 27 -2.43 1.83 11.53
C ARG A 27 -1.53 0.75 10.94
N HIS A 28 -2.05 -0.04 10.00
CA HIS A 28 -1.24 -0.99 9.25
C HIS A 28 -0.28 -0.28 8.28
N ASN A 29 -0.80 0.62 7.43
CA ASN A 29 -0.03 1.24 6.35
C ASN A 29 1.04 2.21 6.84
N GLU A 30 0.72 2.96 7.90
CA GLU A 30 1.57 3.97 8.52
C GLU A 30 2.42 3.40 9.66
N ARG A 31 2.37 2.08 9.83
CA ARG A 31 3.10 1.33 10.86
C ARG A 31 2.88 1.85 12.30
N GLU A 32 1.67 2.28 12.65
CA GLU A 32 1.32 2.85 13.96
C GLU A 32 0.93 1.80 15.03
N LYS A 33 0.93 0.50 14.72
CA LYS A 33 0.63 -0.54 15.72
C LYS A 33 1.87 -0.82 16.57
N GLU A 34 1.67 -0.96 17.87
CA GLU A 34 2.72 -1.42 18.80
C GLU A 34 3.17 -2.85 18.51
N SER A 35 2.29 -3.68 17.94
CA SER A 35 2.62 -5.04 17.52
C SER A 35 1.82 -5.47 16.29
N TYR A 36 2.43 -6.32 15.47
CA TYR A 36 1.83 -6.91 14.28
C TYR A 36 1.65 -8.41 14.48
N THR A 37 0.47 -8.91 14.11
CA THR A 37 0.23 -10.35 14.02
C THR A 37 0.95 -10.98 12.85
N ASN A 38 1.30 -10.20 11.82
CA ASN A 38 2.08 -10.65 10.68
C ASN A 38 3.55 -10.82 11.13
N PRO A 39 4.07 -12.06 11.24
CA PRO A 39 5.44 -12.30 11.67
C PRO A 39 6.47 -12.00 10.57
N ASP A 40 6.03 -11.52 9.41
CA ASP A 40 6.90 -11.15 8.29
C ASP A 40 7.26 -9.67 8.29
N ILE A 41 6.54 -8.82 9.03
CA ILE A 41 6.94 -7.42 9.22
C ILE A 41 8.21 -7.38 10.08
N VAL A 42 9.27 -6.79 9.56
CA VAL A 42 10.56 -6.60 10.23
C VAL A 42 10.71 -5.12 10.59
N PRO A 43 10.42 -4.70 11.84
CA PRO A 43 10.39 -3.29 12.24
C PRO A 43 11.68 -2.52 11.94
N GLU A 44 12.83 -3.18 12.04
CA GLU A 44 14.16 -2.62 11.76
C GLU A 44 14.34 -2.24 10.28
N ARG A 45 13.42 -2.65 9.41
CA ARG A 45 13.40 -2.29 7.98
C ARG A 45 12.36 -1.25 7.62
N SER A 46 11.62 -0.69 8.57
CA SER A 46 10.58 0.31 8.29
C SER A 46 11.13 1.52 7.50
N ASP A 47 12.41 1.85 7.68
CA ASP A 47 13.10 2.91 6.93
C ASP A 47 13.24 2.64 5.42
N PHE A 48 13.00 1.40 4.97
CA PHE A 48 12.96 1.04 3.56
C PHE A 48 11.58 1.26 2.93
N ASN A 49 10.54 1.48 3.74
CA ASN A 49 9.24 1.87 3.22
C ASN A 49 9.34 3.26 2.58
N ILE A 50 8.56 3.51 1.53
CA ILE A 50 8.57 4.79 0.82
C ILE A 50 7.15 5.32 0.72
N HIS A 51 6.92 6.49 1.31
CA HIS A 51 5.74 7.28 1.01
C HIS A 51 5.96 8.07 -0.27
N PHE A 52 5.12 7.81 -1.26
CA PHE A 52 4.94 8.72 -2.39
C PHE A 52 3.98 9.86 -2.03
N LYS A 53 3.06 9.58 -1.09
CA LYS A 53 2.25 10.59 -0.40
C LYS A 53 2.12 10.23 1.07
N THR A 54 2.75 11.03 1.93
CA THR A 54 2.55 10.94 3.38
C THR A 54 1.19 11.54 3.74
N PRO A 55 0.37 10.86 4.56
CA PRO A 55 -0.89 11.45 5.02
C PRO A 55 -0.64 12.67 5.90
N ALA A 56 -1.50 13.69 5.78
CA ALA A 56 -1.38 14.91 6.56
C ALA A 56 -1.98 14.78 7.98
N ASP A 57 -2.89 13.83 8.18
CA ASP A 57 -3.53 13.50 9.46
C ASP A 57 -4.10 12.07 9.36
N TYR A 58 -4.87 11.63 10.36
CA TYR A 58 -5.65 10.40 10.27
C TYR A 58 -6.54 10.40 9.03
N TYR A 59 -6.62 9.28 8.33
CA TYR A 59 -7.37 9.11 7.08
C TYR A 59 -8.83 9.54 7.22
N GLU A 60 -9.47 9.20 8.35
CA GLU A 60 -10.84 9.59 8.65
C GLU A 60 -11.01 11.11 8.77
N LYS A 61 -10.02 11.82 9.35
CA LYS A 61 -10.04 13.28 9.48
C LYS A 61 -9.79 13.96 8.15
N MET A 62 -8.85 13.43 7.35
CA MET A 62 -8.60 13.92 6.00
C MET A 62 -9.87 13.81 5.15
N PHE A 63 -10.57 12.68 5.22
CA PHE A 63 -11.83 12.48 4.50
C PHE A 63 -12.93 13.44 4.97
N ALA A 64 -13.10 13.59 6.28
CA ALA A 64 -14.06 14.56 6.85
C ALA A 64 -13.74 16.00 6.43
N GLN A 65 -12.44 16.36 6.37
CA GLN A 65 -11.99 17.67 5.91
C GLN A 65 -12.31 17.85 4.41
N MET A 66 -12.06 16.85 3.57
CA MET A 66 -12.40 16.91 2.14
C MET A 66 -13.91 17.09 1.91
N GLU A 67 -14.75 16.49 2.75
CA GLU A 67 -16.20 16.71 2.71
C GLU A 67 -16.57 18.13 3.16
N ALA A 68 -15.98 18.63 4.24
CA ALA A 68 -16.19 20.00 4.72
C ALA A 68 -15.79 21.05 3.67
N ASP A 69 -14.70 20.78 2.94
CA ASP A 69 -14.20 21.62 1.84
C ASP A 69 -14.99 21.43 0.53
N LYS A 70 -16.00 20.55 0.53
CA LYS A 70 -16.84 20.21 -0.63
C LYS A 70 -16.05 19.65 -1.83
N LEU A 71 -14.87 19.07 -1.58
CA LEU A 71 -14.09 18.35 -2.59
C LEU A 71 -14.74 16.99 -2.91
N ILE A 72 -15.40 16.40 -1.92
CA ILE A 72 -16.21 15.18 -2.03
C ILE A 72 -17.57 15.41 -1.36
N SER A 73 -18.50 14.48 -1.58
CA SER A 73 -19.81 14.49 -0.93
C SER A 73 -20.26 13.07 -0.62
N THR A 74 -20.68 12.81 0.61
CA THR A 74 -21.30 11.52 0.99
C THR A 74 -22.83 11.53 0.90
N ARG A 75 -23.44 12.65 0.49
CA ARG A 75 -24.89 12.79 0.41
C ARG A 75 -25.52 11.68 -0.44
N GLY A 76 -26.45 10.94 0.16
CA GLY A 76 -27.17 9.85 -0.50
C GLY A 76 -26.52 8.47 -0.39
N LEU A 77 -25.34 8.37 0.23
CA LEU A 77 -24.75 7.09 0.59
C LEU A 77 -25.47 6.47 1.79
N LYS A 78 -25.47 5.14 1.85
CA LYS A 78 -25.92 4.39 3.03
C LYS A 78 -24.90 4.52 4.16
N GLU A 79 -25.33 4.34 5.40
CA GLU A 79 -24.46 4.37 6.58
C GLU A 79 -23.34 3.30 6.51
N ASP A 80 -23.62 2.15 5.89
CA ASP A 80 -22.69 1.04 5.69
C ASP A 80 -21.93 1.10 4.35
N ALA A 81 -22.00 2.22 3.64
CA ALA A 81 -21.31 2.36 2.36
C ALA A 81 -19.79 2.21 2.51
N ASN A 82 -19.15 1.67 1.46
CA ASN A 82 -17.71 1.72 1.34
C ASN A 82 -17.31 3.13 0.91
N LEU A 83 -16.73 3.89 1.84
CA LEU A 83 -16.35 5.29 1.63
C LEU A 83 -14.95 5.43 1.02
N TYR A 84 -14.13 4.38 1.11
CA TYR A 84 -12.73 4.41 0.69
C TYR A 84 -12.42 3.23 -0.24
N GLY A 85 -11.44 3.44 -1.12
CA GLY A 85 -10.80 2.40 -1.90
C GLY A 85 -9.30 2.35 -1.60
N GLU A 86 -8.79 1.17 -1.27
CA GLU A 86 -7.35 0.91 -1.19
C GLU A 86 -6.90 0.23 -2.48
N LEU A 87 -6.18 0.97 -3.32
CA LEU A 87 -5.55 0.44 -4.52
C LEU A 87 -4.25 -0.29 -4.14
N ILE A 88 -4.22 -1.60 -4.34
CA ILE A 88 -3.08 -2.45 -4.03
C ILE A 88 -2.45 -2.93 -5.33
N PHE A 89 -1.15 -2.63 -5.47
CA PHE A 89 -0.29 -3.15 -6.53
C PHE A 89 0.68 -4.16 -5.90
N ASP A 90 0.43 -5.44 -6.11
CA ASP A 90 1.22 -6.55 -5.59
C ASP A 90 2.00 -7.21 -6.72
N VAL A 91 3.31 -7.32 -6.55
CA VAL A 91 4.24 -7.86 -7.54
C VAL A 91 5.10 -8.90 -6.85
N ASN A 92 5.31 -10.05 -7.49
CA ASN A 92 6.15 -11.08 -6.91
C ASN A 92 7.59 -10.56 -6.70
N SER A 93 8.15 -10.73 -5.50
CA SER A 93 9.50 -10.25 -5.16
C SER A 93 10.60 -10.73 -6.14
N ALA A 94 10.39 -11.87 -6.80
CA ALA A 94 11.29 -12.38 -7.84
C ALA A 94 11.43 -11.44 -9.04
N TYR A 95 10.34 -10.77 -9.45
CA TYR A 95 10.37 -9.78 -10.51
C TYR A 95 11.35 -8.65 -10.15
N PHE A 96 11.20 -8.04 -8.98
CA PHE A 96 12.11 -6.97 -8.56
C PHE A 96 13.53 -7.48 -8.39
N HIS A 97 13.73 -8.64 -7.74
CA HIS A 97 15.06 -9.23 -7.58
C HIS A 97 15.80 -9.40 -8.90
N ASN A 98 15.11 -9.86 -9.95
CA ASN A 98 15.70 -10.11 -11.27
C ASN A 98 15.93 -8.82 -12.09
N HIS A 99 15.26 -7.71 -11.77
CA HIS A 99 15.27 -6.48 -12.57
C HIS A 99 15.98 -5.28 -11.91
N GLY A 100 16.77 -5.52 -10.86
CA GLY A 100 17.58 -4.48 -10.19
C GLY A 100 17.22 -4.22 -8.73
N GLY A 101 16.38 -5.07 -8.14
CA GLY A 101 16.02 -5.09 -6.73
C GLY A 101 15.28 -3.83 -6.29
N TYR A 102 15.58 -3.39 -5.07
CA TYR A 102 14.91 -2.28 -4.39
C TYR A 102 14.88 -0.97 -5.18
N LYS A 103 15.96 -0.63 -5.90
CA LYS A 103 16.00 0.59 -6.73
C LYS A 103 14.98 0.52 -7.87
N PHE A 104 14.82 -0.66 -8.48
CA PHE A 104 13.84 -0.88 -9.54
C PHE A 104 12.42 -0.87 -8.97
N ALA A 105 12.18 -1.50 -7.81
CA ALA A 105 10.89 -1.46 -7.12
C ALA A 105 10.44 -0.03 -6.80
N LYS A 106 11.34 0.82 -6.29
CA LYS A 106 11.04 2.25 -6.05
C LYS A 106 10.51 2.96 -7.29
N GLN A 107 11.19 2.77 -8.43
CA GLN A 107 10.78 3.41 -9.68
C GLN A 107 9.44 2.86 -10.16
N PHE A 108 9.28 1.53 -10.12
CA PHE A 108 8.03 0.88 -10.49
C PHE A 108 6.83 1.41 -9.68
N TYR A 109 6.98 1.53 -8.36
CA TYR A 109 5.92 2.03 -7.50
C TYR A 109 5.72 3.55 -7.60
N ALA A 110 6.77 4.32 -7.94
CA ALA A 110 6.62 5.74 -8.27
C ALA A 110 5.77 5.93 -9.54
N ASP A 111 5.94 5.08 -10.56
CA ASP A 111 5.13 5.12 -11.77
C ASP A 111 3.72 4.57 -11.53
N SER A 112 3.58 3.55 -10.68
CA SER A 112 2.28 3.06 -10.21
C SER A 112 1.50 4.13 -9.45
N TYR A 113 2.19 4.96 -8.65
CA TYR A 113 1.57 6.08 -7.95
C TYR A 113 1.02 7.13 -8.92
N LYS A 114 1.77 7.50 -9.96
CA LYS A 114 1.27 8.41 -11.01
C LYS A 114 0.04 7.85 -11.71
N ALA A 115 0.04 6.55 -12.03
CA ALA A 115 -1.12 5.89 -12.61
C ALA A 115 -2.32 5.90 -11.65
N ALA A 116 -2.09 5.68 -10.35
CA ALA A 116 -3.15 5.76 -9.34
C ALA A 116 -3.76 7.17 -9.27
N VAL A 117 -2.95 8.23 -9.33
CA VAL A 117 -3.40 9.62 -9.40
C VAL A 117 -4.32 9.85 -10.61
N GLU A 118 -3.95 9.33 -11.78
CA GLU A 118 -4.78 9.40 -12.99
C GLU A 118 -6.09 8.62 -12.84
N ILE A 119 -6.05 7.40 -12.29
CA ILE A 119 -7.23 6.54 -12.09
C ILE A 119 -8.27 7.21 -11.19
N VAL A 120 -7.83 7.83 -10.09
CA VAL A 120 -8.75 8.48 -9.14
C VAL A 120 -9.13 9.90 -9.54
N GLY A 121 -8.52 10.45 -10.60
CA GLY A 121 -8.85 11.77 -11.15
C GLY A 121 -8.18 12.94 -10.44
N GLY A 122 -7.11 12.72 -9.67
CA GLY A 122 -6.33 13.78 -9.03
C GLY A 122 -5.70 13.38 -7.69
N GLU A 123 -4.53 13.97 -7.40
CA GLU A 123 -3.75 13.65 -6.20
C GLU A 123 -4.49 14.04 -4.92
N GLN A 124 -5.36 15.05 -4.97
CA GLN A 124 -6.20 15.46 -3.84
C GLN A 124 -7.15 14.36 -3.34
N TYR A 125 -7.44 13.34 -4.17
CA TYR A 125 -8.29 12.20 -3.79
C TYR A 125 -7.52 11.03 -3.18
N ILE A 126 -6.19 11.08 -3.14
CA ILE A 126 -5.36 10.06 -2.48
C ILE A 126 -5.08 10.50 -1.05
N LEU A 127 -5.42 9.69 -0.04
CA LEU A 127 -5.14 10.03 1.36
C LEU A 127 -3.68 9.73 1.74
N SER A 128 -3.16 8.59 1.29
CA SER A 128 -1.78 8.13 1.49
C SER A 128 -1.39 7.23 0.32
N ALA A 129 -0.10 7.15 0.02
CA ALA A 129 0.47 6.19 -0.91
C ALA A 129 1.84 5.74 -0.40
N VAL A 130 1.96 4.46 -0.05
CA VAL A 130 3.14 3.87 0.56
C VAL A 130 3.53 2.55 -0.12
N MET A 131 4.81 2.37 -0.35
CA MET A 131 5.44 1.09 -0.69
C MET A 131 6.00 0.49 0.59
N HIS A 132 5.58 -0.72 0.95
CA HIS A 132 6.16 -1.50 2.05
C HIS A 132 7.29 -2.38 1.52
N ALA A 133 8.46 -2.30 2.15
CA ALA A 133 9.66 -3.08 1.85
C ALA A 133 10.30 -3.70 3.11
N ASP A 134 9.48 -3.82 4.15
CA ASP A 134 9.77 -4.36 5.47
C ASP A 134 9.13 -5.73 5.71
N GLU A 135 8.35 -6.25 4.75
CA GLU A 135 7.69 -7.54 4.85
C GLU A 135 8.55 -8.64 4.20
N ARG A 136 9.01 -9.61 5.00
CA ARG A 136 9.87 -10.72 4.54
C ARG A 136 9.07 -11.71 3.70
N ASN A 137 9.54 -11.98 2.48
CA ASN A 137 9.04 -13.07 1.66
C ASN A 137 9.73 -14.38 2.07
N ARG A 138 9.15 -15.13 3.02
CA ARG A 138 9.73 -16.38 3.54
C ARG A 138 10.04 -17.40 2.45
N ALA A 139 9.08 -17.66 1.57
CA ALA A 139 9.20 -18.68 0.54
C ALA A 139 10.40 -18.41 -0.38
N MET A 140 10.60 -17.15 -0.78
CA MET A 140 11.73 -16.77 -1.60
C MET A 140 13.04 -16.70 -0.80
N SER A 141 12.97 -16.25 0.46
CA SER A 141 14.15 -16.19 1.34
C SER A 141 14.74 -17.57 1.58
N GLU A 142 13.88 -18.56 1.85
CA GLU A 142 14.26 -19.97 2.00
C GLU A 142 14.84 -20.53 0.69
N ALA A 143 14.19 -20.26 -0.45
CA ALA A 143 14.63 -20.75 -1.75
C ALA A 143 16.02 -20.22 -2.15
N LEU A 144 16.32 -18.96 -1.82
CA LEU A 144 17.59 -18.31 -2.17
C LEU A 144 18.64 -18.36 -1.06
N LYS A 145 18.29 -18.85 0.14
CA LYS A 145 19.14 -18.85 1.34
C LYS A 145 19.69 -17.46 1.68
N GLN A 146 18.89 -16.42 1.43
CA GLN A 146 19.18 -15.02 1.76
C GLN A 146 17.87 -14.31 2.07
N ASP A 147 17.90 -13.24 2.86
CA ASP A 147 16.69 -12.49 3.15
C ASP A 147 16.18 -11.75 1.92
N VAL A 148 14.92 -11.98 1.57
CA VAL A 148 14.20 -11.29 0.51
C VAL A 148 12.93 -10.67 1.09
N PHE A 149 12.70 -9.41 0.74
CA PHE A 149 11.55 -8.64 1.18
C PHE A 149 10.62 -8.36 -0.02
N HIS A 150 9.35 -8.11 0.29
CA HIS A 150 8.37 -7.59 -0.66
C HIS A 150 8.79 -6.22 -1.19
#